data_AF-A0A124E921-F1
#
_entry.id   AF-A0A124E921-F1
#
_cell.length_a   1.000
_cell.length_b   1.000
_cell.length_c   1.000
_cell.angle_alpha   90.00
_cell.angle_beta   90.00
_cell.angle_gamma   90.00
#
_symmetry.space_group_name_H-M   'P 1'
#
loop_
_entity.id
_entity.type
_entity.pdbx_description
1 polymer ?
#
loop_
_entity_poly.entity_id
_entity_poly.type
_entity_poly.pdbx_seq_one_letter_code
_entity_poly.pdbx_strand_id
1 'polypeptide(L)'
;MEHPADPQVRFLARLGAAMGAANYPVTLIRQMLDRASAAYGTSHEVVALPNSVQVTGPAPGGTATAAAHQDAELRFDQMFPLARLVSAAMRGAVSPTDGNDRLDRILARPAPYPPWLTVLGYGVWSTGLGLVLEPSPLNLLGAAALGLIVGVLAVAGQRFGQLGPLVPVTAAFVVATVSIAVVEHLELDHVGLRALIPPLAMFLPGAAITLAVIELTARDIVSGSARLMAGFVQLAQLAFGILIAAQLLGEDESRLSAEPLNKLGSWAPWLGVAVYALGVMLFFAPPRSFLPWLLAVCYAAFTAQFLGDLALGSYASGFAGGLVLTGCALMLSRRPGAPPAITMILPGFWLLVPGSMGLIGFAELFGADGDSALGVTFISMISVALGLQAGLVLWQLLRRARRRAG
;
A
#
# COMPACT_ATOMS: atom_id res chain seq x y z
N MET A 1 -1.01 12.61 39.47
CA MET A 1 -1.51 13.82 38.81
C MET A 1 -0.72 13.99 37.53
N GLU A 2 -1.25 13.55 36.39
CA GLU A 2 -0.60 13.80 35.09
C GLU A 2 -0.55 15.32 34.90
N HIS A 3 0.66 15.90 34.84
CA HIS A 3 0.80 17.24 34.28
C HIS A 3 0.22 17.20 32.86
N PRO A 4 -0.63 18.16 32.46
CA PRO A 4 -1.08 18.24 31.08
C PRO A 4 0.18 18.30 30.23
N ALA A 5 0.43 17.23 29.46
CA ALA A 5 1.63 17.11 28.66
C ALA A 5 1.77 18.37 27.81
N ASP A 6 3.00 18.91 27.76
CA ASP A 6 3.33 20.08 26.97
C ASP A 6 2.64 19.98 25.59
N PRO A 7 1.86 21.00 25.17
CA PRO A 7 1.10 20.96 23.91
C PRO A 7 1.96 20.53 22.72
N GLN A 8 3.24 20.84 22.74
CA GLN A 8 4.22 20.43 21.74
C GLN A 8 4.55 18.94 21.79
N VAL A 9 4.91 18.42 22.96
CA VAL A 9 5.22 16.99 23.13
C VAL A 9 4.01 16.14 22.74
N ARG A 10 2.81 16.56 23.18
CA ARG A 10 1.55 15.93 22.80
C ARG A 10 1.29 16.00 21.29
N PHE A 11 1.48 17.16 20.68
CA PHE A 11 1.28 17.34 19.24
C PHE A 11 2.22 16.44 18.43
N LEU A 12 3.51 16.41 18.76
CA LEU A 12 4.50 15.60 18.05
C LEU A 12 4.22 14.10 18.18
N ALA A 13 3.84 13.64 19.37
CA ALA A 13 3.44 12.24 19.58
C ALA A 13 2.23 11.86 18.72
N ARG A 14 1.16 12.68 18.77
CA ARG A 14 -0.05 12.44 17.97
C ARG A 14 0.19 12.53 16.46
N LEU A 15 1.01 13.48 16.03
CA LEU A 15 1.39 13.62 14.62
C LEU A 15 2.16 12.39 14.15
N GLY A 16 3.11 11.90 14.95
CA GLY A 16 3.85 10.67 14.68
C GLY A 16 2.95 9.45 14.58
N ALA A 17 2.04 9.26 15.54
CA ALA A 17 1.08 8.15 15.53
C ALA A 17 0.17 8.21 14.30
N ALA A 18 -0.29 9.40 13.90
CA ALA A 18 -1.08 9.59 12.68
C ALA A 18 -0.27 9.29 11.40
N MET A 19 1.03 9.59 11.37
CA MET A 19 1.90 9.17 10.27
C MET A 19 2.08 7.64 10.22
N GLY A 20 2.23 6.99 11.38
CA GLY A 20 2.25 5.53 11.49
C GLY A 20 0.99 4.88 10.90
N ALA A 21 -0.18 5.38 11.31
CA ALA A 21 -1.48 4.96 10.76
C ALA A 21 -1.63 5.24 9.26
N ALA A 22 -0.90 6.21 8.71
CA ALA A 22 -0.82 6.50 7.28
C ALA A 22 0.28 5.70 6.56
N ASN A 23 0.81 4.64 7.17
CA ASN A 23 1.83 3.75 6.61
C ASN A 23 3.16 4.45 6.25
N TYR A 24 3.53 5.50 6.99
CA TYR A 24 4.89 6.05 6.89
C TYR A 24 5.90 5.07 7.52
N PRO A 25 7.09 4.87 6.92
CA PRO A 25 8.17 4.13 7.55
C PRO A 25 8.59 4.80 8.87
N VAL A 26 8.89 4.01 9.90
CA VAL A 26 9.34 4.52 11.22
C VAL A 26 10.55 5.44 11.11
N THR A 27 11.52 5.09 10.26
CA THR A 27 12.69 5.93 10.00
C THR A 27 12.30 7.32 9.49
N LEU A 28 11.26 7.40 8.64
CA LEU A 28 10.77 8.67 8.09
C LEU A 28 9.99 9.46 9.13
N ILE A 29 9.20 8.78 9.97
CA ILE A 29 8.49 9.40 11.11
C ILE A 29 9.50 10.12 12.00
N ARG A 30 10.56 9.42 12.45
CA ARG A 30 11.62 10.00 13.29
C ARG A 30 12.25 11.22 12.62
N GLN A 31 12.70 11.09 11.37
CA GLN A 31 13.33 12.20 10.64
C GLN A 31 12.42 13.43 10.48
N MET A 32 11.11 13.24 10.30
CA MET A 32 10.16 14.34 10.15
C MET A 32 9.85 14.99 11.51
N LEU A 33 9.72 14.19 12.57
CA LEU A 33 9.53 14.70 13.93
C LEU A 33 10.76 15.43 14.46
N ASP A 34 11.97 14.94 14.18
CA ASP A 34 13.22 15.62 14.55
C ASP A 34 13.31 17.00 13.87
N ARG A 35 12.94 17.08 12.59
CA ARG A 35 12.89 18.36 11.86
C ARG A 35 11.80 19.30 12.39
N ALA A 36 10.63 18.76 12.76
CA ALA A 36 9.57 19.56 13.36
C ALA A 36 9.99 20.08 14.75
N SER A 37 10.61 19.24 15.58
CA SER A 37 11.18 19.61 16.88
C SER A 37 12.19 20.75 16.74
N ALA A 38 13.13 20.62 15.79
CA ALA A 38 14.12 21.64 15.51
C ALA A 38 13.49 22.97 15.05
N ALA A 39 12.42 22.91 14.24
CA ALA A 39 11.69 24.10 13.80
C ALA A 39 10.97 24.82 14.95
N TYR A 40 10.62 24.11 16.02
CA TYR A 40 10.09 24.67 17.26
C TYR A 40 11.17 25.09 18.27
N GLY A 41 12.47 24.98 17.92
CA GLY A 41 13.57 25.42 18.79
C GLY A 41 13.85 24.49 19.97
N THR A 42 13.43 23.23 19.88
CA THR A 42 13.55 22.24 20.97
C THR A 42 14.16 20.94 20.45
N SER A 43 14.78 20.17 21.34
CA SER A 43 15.24 18.81 21.05
C SER A 43 14.36 17.83 21.79
N HIS A 44 13.72 16.92 21.04
CA HIS A 44 12.89 15.87 21.60
C HIS A 44 13.52 14.52 21.28
N GLU A 45 13.45 13.60 22.24
CA GLU A 45 13.73 12.18 22.01
C GLU A 45 12.47 11.50 21.51
N VAL A 46 12.57 10.79 20.38
CA VAL A 46 11.45 10.13 19.72
C VAL A 46 11.69 8.63 19.67
N VAL A 47 10.80 7.88 20.30
CA VAL A 47 10.68 6.43 20.14
C VAL A 47 9.46 6.17 19.27
N ALA A 48 9.68 5.61 18.09
CA ALA A 48 8.63 5.30 17.14
C ALA A 48 8.57 3.79 16.88
N LEU A 49 7.37 3.24 17.01
CA LEU A 49 6.97 1.87 16.70
C LEU A 49 5.88 1.93 15.61
N PRO A 50 5.55 0.81 14.94
CA PRO A 50 4.54 0.80 13.87
C PRO A 50 3.22 1.48 14.26
N ASN A 51 2.74 1.23 15.48
CA ASN A 51 1.41 1.67 15.91
C ASN A 51 1.47 2.68 17.07
N SER A 52 2.65 2.97 17.63
CA SER A 52 2.79 3.89 18.75
C SER A 52 4.00 4.79 18.59
N VAL A 53 3.84 6.05 18.98
CA VAL A 53 4.94 7.01 19.01
C VAL A 53 4.97 7.66 20.37
N GLN A 54 6.14 7.64 20.98
CA GLN A 54 6.45 8.30 22.23
C GLN A 54 7.44 9.42 21.97
N VAL A 55 7.15 10.58 22.50
CA VAL A 55 7.98 11.77 22.42
C VAL A 55 8.28 12.24 23.83
N THR A 56 9.55 12.46 24.13
CA THR A 56 10.04 12.98 25.40
C THR A 56 10.80 14.27 25.13
N GLY A 57 10.52 15.34 25.88
CA GLY A 57 11.18 16.62 25.67
C GLY A 57 11.13 17.56 26.87
N PRO A 58 11.82 18.71 26.77
CA PRO A 58 11.80 19.72 27.81
C PRO A 58 10.41 20.36 27.92
N ALA A 59 9.96 20.56 29.15
CA ALA A 59 8.70 21.23 29.48
C ALA A 59 8.88 22.19 30.67
N PRO A 60 7.97 23.15 30.91
CA PRO A 60 8.02 24.00 32.09
C PRO A 60 7.99 23.14 33.36
N GLY A 61 9.12 23.05 34.07
CA GLY A 61 9.26 22.27 35.29
C GLY A 61 10.00 20.92 35.17
N GLY A 62 10.54 20.58 33.99
CA GLY A 62 11.38 19.39 33.83
C GLY A 62 11.28 18.74 32.46
N THR A 63 11.04 17.43 32.43
CA THR A 63 10.82 16.65 31.21
C THR A 63 9.35 16.22 31.11
N ALA A 64 8.75 16.38 29.94
CA ALA A 64 7.43 15.86 29.63
C ALA A 64 7.54 14.72 28.63
N THR A 65 6.69 13.72 28.80
CA THR A 65 6.58 12.56 27.92
C THR A 65 5.14 12.44 27.47
N ALA A 66 4.91 12.30 26.17
CA ALA A 66 3.61 11.93 25.62
C ALA A 66 3.77 10.70 24.74
N ALA A 67 2.84 9.76 24.89
CA ALA A 67 2.68 8.65 23.98
C ALA A 67 1.34 8.80 23.25
N ALA A 68 1.32 8.46 21.97
CA ALA A 68 0.11 8.36 21.18
C ALA A 68 0.08 7.02 20.46
N HIS A 69 -1.10 6.44 20.39
CA HIS A 69 -1.41 5.21 19.69
C HIS A 69 -2.56 5.48 18.72
N GLN A 70 -2.55 4.76 17.59
CA GLN A 70 -3.69 4.75 16.67
C GLN A 70 -4.12 3.30 16.46
N ASP A 71 -5.36 3.01 16.84
CA ASP A 71 -5.94 1.66 16.77
C ASP A 71 -6.33 1.25 15.34
N ALA A 72 -6.46 2.23 14.43
CA ALA A 72 -6.92 2.02 13.07
C ALA A 72 -6.03 2.73 12.05
N GLU A 73 -5.92 2.12 10.86
CA GLU A 73 -5.27 2.76 9.71
C GLU A 73 -6.01 4.03 9.30
N LEU A 74 -5.22 5.01 8.86
CA LEU A 74 -5.75 6.28 8.37
C LEU A 74 -6.28 6.12 6.95
N ARG A 75 -7.47 6.65 6.67
CA ARG A 75 -8.05 6.59 5.32
C ARG A 75 -7.20 7.37 4.33
N PHE A 76 -7.16 6.90 3.09
CA PHE A 76 -6.30 7.46 2.04
C PHE A 76 -6.55 8.95 1.76
N ASP A 77 -7.81 9.41 1.79
CA ASP A 77 -8.16 10.82 1.60
C ASP A 77 -7.66 11.73 2.75
N GLN A 78 -7.53 11.19 3.97
CA GLN A 78 -7.02 11.91 5.15
C GLN A 78 -5.50 12.08 5.10
N MET A 79 -4.78 11.24 4.33
CA MET A 79 -3.33 11.39 4.16
C MET A 79 -2.93 12.69 3.47
N PHE A 80 -3.75 13.23 2.57
CA PHE A 80 -3.47 14.50 1.88
C PHE A 80 -3.38 15.70 2.83
N PRO A 81 -4.39 15.98 3.68
CA PRO A 81 -4.28 17.04 4.67
C PRO A 81 -3.27 16.72 5.79
N LEU A 82 -3.08 15.45 6.17
CA LEU A 82 -2.04 15.05 7.14
C LEU A 82 -0.65 15.43 6.63
N ALA A 83 -0.31 15.05 5.40
CA ALA A 83 1.00 15.34 4.85
C ALA A 83 1.25 16.85 4.66
N ARG A 84 0.20 17.65 4.45
CA ARG A 84 0.29 19.13 4.52
C ARG A 84 0.56 19.63 5.95
N LEU A 85 -0.06 19.03 6.96
CA LEU A 85 0.17 19.36 8.37
C LEU A 85 1.61 18.99 8.78
N VAL A 86 2.09 17.80 8.43
CA VAL A 86 3.48 17.37 8.65
C VAL A 86 4.46 18.37 8.01
N SER A 87 4.21 18.75 6.77
CA SER A 87 5.05 19.73 6.06
C SER A 87 5.02 21.12 6.71
N ALA A 88 3.88 21.54 7.28
CA ALA A 88 3.77 22.80 7.99
C ALA A 88 4.52 22.77 9.33
N ALA A 89 4.40 21.66 10.09
CA ALA A 89 5.12 21.45 11.34
C ALA A 89 6.64 21.44 11.14
N MET A 90 7.14 20.76 10.10
CA MET A 90 8.56 20.77 9.73
C MET A 90 9.12 22.15 9.34
N ARG A 91 8.24 23.12 9.05
CA ARG A 91 8.63 24.51 8.74
C ARG A 91 8.35 25.47 9.90
N GLY A 92 7.85 24.99 11.04
CA GLY A 92 7.39 25.86 12.14
C GLY A 92 6.22 26.77 11.75
N ALA A 93 5.47 26.43 10.70
CA ALA A 93 4.41 27.27 10.13
C ALA A 93 3.04 27.06 10.80
N VAL A 94 2.98 26.25 11.86
CA VAL A 94 1.78 25.95 12.65
C VAL A 94 2.18 25.85 14.11
N SER A 95 1.40 26.44 15.02
CA SER A 95 1.66 26.27 16.46
C SER A 95 1.28 24.85 16.91
N PRO A 96 1.86 24.30 17.99
CA PRO A 96 1.47 22.99 18.49
C PRO A 96 -0.01 22.84 18.86
N THR A 97 -0.63 23.89 19.41
CA THR A 97 -2.06 23.90 19.74
C THR A 97 -2.91 23.87 18.48
N ASP A 98 -2.64 24.74 17.50
CA ASP A 98 -3.36 24.74 16.22
C ASP A 98 -3.12 23.44 15.44
N GLY A 99 -1.93 22.86 15.61
CA GLY A 99 -1.53 21.58 15.04
C GLY A 99 -2.39 20.43 15.57
N ASN A 100 -2.61 20.38 16.89
CA ASN A 100 -3.53 19.43 17.51
C ASN A 100 -4.96 19.60 16.99
N ASP A 101 -5.48 20.83 16.99
CA ASP A 101 -6.85 21.11 16.53
C ASP A 101 -7.04 20.78 15.04
N ARG A 102 -5.99 20.99 14.24
CA ARG A 102 -5.99 20.62 12.82
C ARG A 102 -5.91 19.11 12.63
N LEU A 103 -5.14 18.42 13.47
CA LEU A 103 -5.09 16.96 13.45
C LEU A 103 -6.44 16.36 13.84
N ASP A 104 -7.10 16.89 14.86
CA ASP A 104 -8.45 16.47 15.27
C ASP A 104 -9.45 16.60 14.12
N ARG A 105 -9.42 17.72 13.39
CA ARG A 105 -10.25 17.90 12.19
C ARG A 105 -9.91 16.94 11.04
N ILE A 106 -8.65 16.52 10.92
CA ILE A 106 -8.25 15.54 9.90
C ILE A 106 -8.80 14.15 10.28
N LEU A 107 -8.65 13.75 11.54
CA LEU A 107 -9.07 12.45 12.03
C LEU A 107 -10.60 12.31 12.07
N ALA A 108 -11.32 13.37 12.43
CA ALA A 108 -12.79 13.40 12.49
C ALA A 108 -13.48 13.55 11.12
N ARG A 109 -12.72 13.56 10.02
CA ARG A 109 -13.26 13.87 8.69
C ARG A 109 -14.16 12.73 8.17
N PRO A 110 -15.41 13.00 7.77
CA PRO A 110 -16.33 11.96 7.29
C PRO A 110 -15.83 11.33 5.99
N ALA A 111 -16.35 10.13 5.68
CA ALA A 111 -16.11 9.49 4.39
C ALA A 111 -16.63 10.38 3.25
N PRO A 112 -15.81 10.71 2.23
CA PRO A 112 -16.24 11.58 1.14
C PRO A 112 -17.27 10.91 0.23
N TYR A 113 -17.25 9.57 0.14
CA TYR A 113 -18.14 8.79 -0.71
C TYR A 113 -19.02 7.84 0.10
N PRO A 114 -20.24 7.56 -0.39
CA PRO A 114 -21.11 6.57 0.22
C PRO A 114 -20.56 5.15 -0.02
N PRO A 115 -20.89 4.18 0.86
CA PRO A 115 -20.34 2.82 0.80
C PRO A 115 -20.51 2.12 -0.56
N TRP A 116 -21.66 2.30 -1.24
CA TRP A 116 -21.91 1.66 -2.53
C TRP A 116 -20.94 2.13 -3.62
N LEU A 117 -20.50 3.39 -3.57
CA LEU A 117 -19.55 3.94 -4.54
C LEU A 117 -18.13 3.42 -4.27
N THR A 118 -17.79 3.21 -3.00
CA THR A 118 -16.54 2.54 -2.59
C THR A 118 -16.51 1.10 -3.09
N VAL A 119 -17.61 0.35 -2.98
CA VAL A 119 -17.74 -1.02 -3.53
C VAL A 119 -17.56 -1.01 -5.04
N LEU A 120 -18.25 -0.12 -5.75
CA LEU A 120 -18.09 0.03 -7.20
C LEU A 120 -16.65 0.37 -7.58
N GLY A 121 -16.01 1.27 -6.82
CA GLY A 121 -14.61 1.64 -6.99
C GLY A 121 -13.68 0.45 -6.83
N TYR A 122 -13.94 -0.45 -5.88
CA TYR A 122 -13.17 -1.69 -5.71
C TYR A 122 -13.30 -2.60 -6.94
N GLY A 123 -14.52 -2.79 -7.47
CA GLY A 123 -14.74 -3.56 -8.69
C GLY A 123 -13.98 -3.00 -9.90
N VAL A 124 -14.01 -1.67 -10.09
CA VAL A 124 -13.25 -0.98 -11.16
C VAL A 124 -11.75 -1.12 -10.94
N TRP A 125 -11.28 -0.98 -9.71
CA TRP A 125 -9.88 -1.14 -9.32
C TRP A 125 -9.36 -2.57 -9.62
N SER A 126 -10.15 -3.57 -9.23
CA SER A 126 -9.88 -4.98 -9.50
C SER A 126 -9.86 -5.28 -11.01
N THR A 127 -10.82 -4.74 -11.76
CA THR A 127 -10.85 -4.88 -13.23
C THR A 127 -9.61 -4.26 -13.89
N GLY A 128 -9.17 -3.10 -13.41
CA GLY A 128 -7.95 -2.44 -13.87
C GLY A 128 -6.70 -3.29 -13.64
N LEU A 129 -6.60 -3.94 -12.46
CA LEU A 129 -5.54 -4.92 -12.20
C LEU A 129 -5.66 -6.15 -13.10
N GLY A 130 -6.87 -6.67 -13.34
CA GLY A 130 -7.10 -7.78 -14.27
C GLY A 130 -6.62 -7.48 -15.69
N LEU A 131 -6.86 -6.26 -16.18
CA LEU A 131 -6.34 -5.79 -17.47
C LEU A 131 -4.81 -5.74 -17.54
N VAL A 132 -4.15 -5.43 -16.41
CA VAL A 132 -2.69 -5.36 -16.32
C VAL A 132 -2.07 -6.75 -16.25
N LEU A 133 -2.66 -7.67 -15.48
CA LEU A 133 -2.10 -8.99 -15.18
C LEU A 133 -2.41 -10.02 -16.25
N GLU A 134 -3.69 -10.16 -16.62
CA GLU A 134 -4.15 -11.21 -17.53
C GLU A 134 -5.39 -10.76 -18.30
N PRO A 135 -5.20 -9.97 -19.37
CA PRO A 135 -6.30 -9.36 -20.10
C PRO A 135 -7.01 -10.41 -20.98
N SER A 136 -8.03 -11.03 -20.38
CA SER A 136 -8.98 -11.96 -21.00
C SER A 136 -10.41 -11.51 -20.64
N PRO A 137 -11.37 -11.49 -21.59
CA PRO A 137 -12.74 -11.02 -21.32
C PRO A 137 -13.40 -11.70 -20.12
N LEU A 138 -13.19 -13.01 -19.96
CA LEU A 138 -13.75 -13.80 -18.88
C LEU A 138 -13.09 -13.46 -17.53
N ASN A 139 -11.76 -13.28 -17.52
CA ASN A 139 -11.03 -12.85 -16.33
C ASN A 139 -11.41 -11.43 -15.91
N LEU A 140 -11.70 -10.53 -16.86
CA LEU A 140 -12.16 -9.18 -16.55
C LEU A 140 -13.55 -9.17 -15.94
N LEU A 141 -14.48 -9.98 -16.46
CA LEU A 141 -15.80 -10.14 -15.88
C LEU A 141 -15.71 -10.73 -14.47
N GLY A 142 -14.88 -11.77 -14.29
CA GLY A 142 -14.58 -12.37 -13.00
C GLY A 142 -13.98 -11.35 -12.02
N ALA A 143 -12.94 -10.63 -12.42
CA ALA A 143 -12.31 -9.59 -11.60
C ALA A 143 -13.29 -8.47 -11.21
N ALA A 144 -14.16 -8.05 -12.12
CA ALA A 144 -15.19 -7.07 -11.82
C ALA A 144 -16.20 -7.62 -10.79
N ALA A 145 -16.77 -8.80 -11.03
CA ALA A 145 -17.79 -9.40 -10.17
C ALA A 145 -17.24 -9.76 -8.78
N LEU A 146 -16.12 -10.48 -8.73
CA LEU A 146 -15.43 -10.83 -7.50
C LEU A 146 -14.92 -9.59 -6.77
N GLY A 147 -14.43 -8.58 -7.51
CA GLY A 147 -14.06 -7.30 -6.94
C GLY A 147 -15.24 -6.60 -6.26
N LEU A 148 -16.44 -6.62 -6.84
CA LEU A 148 -17.62 -6.08 -6.16
C LEU A 148 -17.95 -6.85 -4.88
N ILE A 149 -17.90 -8.19 -4.90
CA ILE A 149 -18.14 -9.02 -3.72
C ILE A 149 -17.13 -8.71 -2.62
N VAL A 150 -15.84 -8.66 -2.95
CA VAL A 150 -14.79 -8.32 -2.00
C VAL A 150 -14.92 -6.89 -1.51
N GLY A 151 -15.32 -5.95 -2.37
CA GLY A 151 -15.63 -4.58 -1.99
C GLY A 151 -16.71 -4.51 -0.91
N VAL A 152 -17.77 -5.33 -1.02
CA VAL A 152 -18.80 -5.44 0.02
C VAL A 152 -18.21 -5.97 1.33
N LEU A 153 -17.40 -7.04 1.27
CA LEU A 153 -16.74 -7.61 2.45
C LEU A 153 -15.81 -6.60 3.14
N ALA A 154 -15.03 -5.84 2.37
CA ALA A 154 -14.13 -4.82 2.88
C ALA A 154 -14.88 -3.68 3.57
N VAL A 155 -15.96 -3.18 2.95
CA VAL A 155 -16.82 -2.14 3.53
C VAL A 155 -17.54 -2.65 4.79
N ALA A 156 -18.01 -3.90 4.77
CA ALA A 156 -18.64 -4.52 5.94
C ALA A 156 -17.63 -4.65 7.10
N GLY A 157 -16.40 -5.10 6.83
CA GLY A 157 -15.35 -5.20 7.83
C GLY A 157 -14.95 -3.86 8.45
N GLN A 158 -14.95 -2.79 7.66
CA GLN A 158 -14.73 -1.43 8.19
C GLN A 158 -15.89 -0.95 9.07
N ARG A 159 -17.13 -1.29 8.72
CA ARG A 159 -18.32 -0.90 9.49
C ARG A 159 -18.44 -1.68 10.79
N PHE A 160 -18.07 -2.97 10.75
CA PHE A 160 -18.12 -3.88 11.89
C PHE A 160 -16.68 -4.23 12.28
N GLY A 161 -16.01 -3.37 13.05
CA GLY A 161 -14.58 -3.49 13.34
C GLY A 161 -14.13 -4.85 13.92
N GLN A 162 -15.03 -5.60 14.56
CA GLN A 162 -14.77 -6.97 15.05
C GLN A 162 -14.56 -7.98 13.91
N LEU A 163 -15.15 -7.75 12.73
CA LEU A 163 -15.00 -8.60 11.55
C LEU A 163 -13.75 -8.27 10.74
N GLY A 164 -13.17 -7.08 10.90
CA GLY A 164 -12.01 -6.61 10.14
C GLY A 164 -10.88 -7.64 10.02
N PRO A 165 -10.42 -8.26 11.12
CA PRO A 165 -9.38 -9.29 11.07
C PRO A 165 -9.75 -10.56 10.29
N LEU A 166 -11.04 -10.87 10.11
CA LEU A 166 -11.52 -12.06 9.37
C LEU A 166 -11.82 -11.77 7.90
N VAL A 167 -11.81 -10.49 7.47
CA VAL A 167 -12.09 -10.13 6.08
C VAL A 167 -11.13 -10.79 5.09
N PRO A 168 -9.80 -10.85 5.31
CA PRO A 168 -8.89 -11.46 4.34
C PRO A 168 -9.20 -12.95 4.08
N VAL A 169 -9.39 -13.73 5.15
CA VAL A 169 -9.69 -15.17 5.05
C VAL A 169 -11.06 -15.42 4.39
N THR A 170 -12.08 -14.64 4.77
CA THR A 170 -13.43 -14.78 4.19
C THR A 170 -13.48 -14.35 2.74
N ALA A 171 -12.77 -13.28 2.37
CA ALA A 171 -12.66 -12.85 0.97
C ALA A 171 -11.94 -13.90 0.13
N ALA A 172 -10.81 -14.45 0.61
CA ALA A 172 -10.08 -15.50 -0.08
C ALA A 172 -10.93 -16.75 -0.28
N PHE A 173 -11.64 -17.19 0.75
CA PHE A 173 -12.59 -18.30 0.68
C PHE A 173 -13.67 -18.07 -0.37
N VAL A 174 -14.39 -16.94 -0.30
CA VAL A 174 -15.48 -16.62 -1.25
C VAL A 174 -14.97 -16.52 -2.68
N VAL A 175 -13.83 -15.84 -2.89
CA VAL A 175 -13.22 -15.70 -4.21
C VAL A 175 -12.82 -17.06 -4.79
N ALA A 176 -12.20 -17.92 -3.99
CA ALA A 176 -11.82 -19.27 -4.41
C ALA A 176 -13.05 -20.14 -4.71
N THR A 177 -14.03 -20.19 -3.80
CA THR A 177 -15.26 -20.98 -3.99
C THR A 177 -16.01 -20.58 -5.26
N VAL A 178 -16.25 -19.28 -5.46
CA VAL A 178 -16.96 -18.80 -6.66
C VAL A 178 -16.18 -19.14 -7.92
N SER A 179 -14.85 -18.99 -7.90
CA SER A 179 -14.04 -19.25 -9.08
C SER A 179 -14.00 -20.73 -9.45
N ILE A 180 -13.83 -21.63 -8.46
CA ILE A 180 -13.87 -23.08 -8.68
C ILE A 180 -15.26 -23.50 -9.20
N ALA A 181 -16.34 -23.03 -8.58
CA ALA A 181 -17.69 -23.35 -9.01
C ALA A 181 -18.01 -22.89 -10.45
N VAL A 182 -17.47 -21.74 -10.87
CA VAL A 182 -17.63 -21.21 -12.23
C VAL A 182 -16.85 -22.04 -13.25
N VAL A 183 -15.64 -22.50 -12.93
CA VAL A 183 -14.87 -23.43 -13.78
C VAL A 183 -15.69 -24.67 -14.06
N GLU A 184 -16.22 -25.29 -13.00
CA GLU A 184 -16.97 -26.53 -13.06
C GLU A 184 -18.25 -26.37 -13.91
N HIS A 185 -19.02 -25.30 -13.69
CA HIS A 185 -20.30 -25.10 -14.36
C HIS A 185 -20.20 -24.68 -15.83
N LEU A 186 -19.15 -23.95 -16.21
CA LEU A 186 -19.01 -23.44 -17.57
C LEU A 186 -18.16 -24.34 -18.47
N GLU A 187 -17.74 -25.52 -17.97
CA GLU A 187 -16.81 -26.44 -18.65
C GLU A 187 -15.61 -25.67 -19.23
N LEU A 188 -15.18 -24.61 -18.53
CA LEU A 188 -14.01 -23.87 -18.95
C LEU A 188 -12.84 -24.76 -18.67
N ASP A 189 -12.06 -25.07 -19.71
CA ASP A 189 -10.86 -25.89 -19.55
C ASP A 189 -10.02 -25.40 -18.37
N HIS A 190 -9.95 -24.07 -18.14
CA HIS A 190 -9.20 -23.45 -17.04
C HIS A 190 -9.78 -22.08 -16.63
N VAL A 191 -9.89 -21.80 -15.32
CA VAL A 191 -9.78 -20.43 -14.77
C VAL A 191 -8.44 -20.36 -14.09
N GLY A 192 -7.53 -19.55 -14.64
CA GLY A 192 -6.20 -19.41 -14.06
C GLY A 192 -6.28 -18.87 -12.63
N LEU A 193 -5.52 -19.46 -11.71
CA LEU A 193 -5.27 -18.94 -10.35
C LEU A 193 -4.94 -17.43 -10.34
N ARG A 194 -4.33 -16.97 -11.43
CA ARG A 194 -4.00 -15.56 -11.69
C ARG A 194 -5.24 -14.65 -11.76
N ALA A 195 -6.42 -15.16 -12.12
CA ALA A 195 -7.69 -14.43 -12.08
C ALA A 195 -8.18 -14.13 -10.65
N LEU A 196 -7.67 -14.83 -9.63
CA LEU A 196 -7.97 -14.57 -8.22
C LEU A 196 -7.14 -13.41 -7.65
N ILE A 197 -6.03 -13.07 -8.30
CA ILE A 197 -5.10 -12.03 -7.83
C ILE A 197 -5.78 -10.66 -7.81
N PRO A 198 -6.42 -10.16 -8.91
CA PRO A 198 -7.05 -8.84 -8.90
C PRO A 198 -8.08 -8.59 -7.80
N PRO A 199 -9.03 -9.50 -7.49
CA PRO A 199 -10.01 -9.25 -6.43
C PRO A 199 -9.41 -9.35 -5.02
N LEU A 200 -8.34 -10.12 -4.82
CA LEU A 200 -7.67 -10.26 -3.52
C LEU A 200 -6.51 -9.28 -3.32
N ALA A 201 -6.15 -8.51 -4.34
CA ALA A 201 -4.92 -7.73 -4.37
C ALA A 201 -4.74 -6.75 -3.20
N MET A 202 -5.84 -6.21 -2.66
CA MET A 202 -5.80 -5.29 -1.52
C MET A 202 -5.36 -5.97 -0.21
N PHE A 203 -5.65 -7.26 -0.06
CA PHE A 203 -5.25 -8.03 1.13
C PHE A 203 -3.85 -8.58 1.03
N LEU A 204 -3.17 -8.37 -0.09
CA LEU A 204 -1.79 -8.80 -0.24
C LEU A 204 -0.92 -7.87 0.60
N PRO A 205 -0.11 -8.41 1.54
CA PRO A 205 0.67 -7.61 2.48
C PRO A 205 1.93 -7.03 1.84
N GLY A 206 1.88 -6.70 0.55
CA GLY A 206 3.02 -6.12 -0.16
C GLY A 206 3.54 -4.87 0.54
N ALA A 207 2.63 -3.97 0.95
CA ALA A 207 3.02 -2.73 1.62
C ALA A 207 3.72 -3.00 2.95
N ALA A 208 3.19 -3.94 3.74
CA ALA A 208 3.77 -4.33 5.03
C ALA A 208 5.16 -4.95 4.85
N ILE A 209 5.33 -5.87 3.89
CA ILE A 209 6.61 -6.53 3.60
C ILE A 209 7.63 -5.52 3.04
N THR A 210 7.20 -4.62 2.17
CA THR A 210 8.06 -3.57 1.61
C THR A 210 8.54 -2.61 2.68
N LEU A 211 7.62 -2.15 3.54
CA LEU A 211 7.97 -1.30 4.67
C LEU A 211 8.87 -2.04 5.66
N ALA A 212 8.64 -3.33 5.88
CA ALA A 212 9.50 -4.17 6.70
C ALA A 212 10.94 -4.19 6.18
N VAL A 213 11.13 -4.40 4.88
CA VAL A 213 12.47 -4.37 4.25
C VAL A 213 13.10 -2.99 4.39
N ILE A 214 12.34 -1.91 4.17
CA ILE A 214 12.80 -0.52 4.37
C ILE A 214 13.26 -0.28 5.80
N GLU A 215 12.49 -0.72 6.79
CA GLU A 215 12.82 -0.51 8.20
C GLU A 215 13.97 -1.42 8.67
N LEU A 216 14.02 -2.68 8.23
CA LEU A 216 15.11 -3.62 8.54
C LEU A 216 16.45 -3.12 7.98
N THR A 217 16.47 -2.65 6.74
CA THR A 217 17.67 -2.07 6.12
C THR A 217 18.09 -0.75 6.77
N ALA A 218 17.13 0.00 7.32
CA ALA A 218 17.38 1.20 8.12
C ALA A 218 17.77 0.91 9.60
N ARG A 219 17.89 -0.37 9.99
CA ARG A 219 18.16 -0.85 11.36
C ARG A 219 17.03 -0.63 12.38
N ASP A 220 15.81 -0.34 11.93
CA ASP A 220 14.61 -0.31 12.76
C ASP A 220 14.04 -1.74 12.88
N ILE A 221 14.81 -2.64 13.53
CA ILE A 221 14.54 -4.10 13.53
C ILE A 221 13.17 -4.45 14.12
N VAL A 222 12.81 -3.86 15.26
CA VAL A 222 11.52 -4.16 15.94
C VAL A 222 10.33 -3.85 15.03
N SER A 223 10.35 -2.67 14.40
CA SER A 223 9.28 -2.23 13.50
C SER A 223 9.21 -3.11 12.26
N GLY A 224 10.38 -3.35 11.63
CA GLY A 224 10.46 -4.15 10.43
C GLY A 224 10.02 -5.60 10.63
N SER A 225 10.49 -6.25 11.70
CA SER A 225 10.08 -7.62 12.05
C SER A 225 8.59 -7.71 12.37
N ALA A 226 8.01 -6.72 13.07
CA ALA A 226 6.58 -6.71 13.37
C ALA A 226 5.72 -6.59 12.10
N ARG A 227 6.07 -5.68 11.17
CA ARG A 227 5.37 -5.55 9.88
C ARG A 227 5.50 -6.80 9.02
N LEU A 228 6.68 -7.44 9.04
CA LEU A 228 6.91 -8.69 8.32
C LEU A 228 6.02 -9.83 8.85
N MET A 229 5.95 -9.98 10.17
CA MET A 229 5.09 -11.00 10.80
C MET A 229 3.61 -10.73 10.56
N ALA A 230 3.17 -9.48 10.62
CA ALA A 230 1.79 -9.12 10.25
C ALA A 230 1.48 -9.51 8.80
N GLY A 231 2.42 -9.27 7.88
CA GLY A 231 2.28 -9.72 6.50
C GLY A 231 2.22 -11.23 6.35
N PHE A 232 3.06 -11.98 7.07
CA PHE A 232 3.01 -13.44 7.05
C PHE A 232 1.67 -13.99 7.54
N VAL A 233 1.15 -13.46 8.65
CA VAL A 233 -0.18 -13.84 9.16
C VAL A 233 -1.26 -13.57 8.12
N GLN A 234 -1.21 -12.42 7.44
CA GLN A 234 -2.17 -12.09 6.39
C GLN A 234 -2.08 -13.05 5.19
N LEU A 235 -0.87 -13.43 4.74
CA LEU A 235 -0.72 -14.46 3.71
C LEU A 235 -1.28 -15.81 4.15
N ALA A 236 -1.04 -16.21 5.40
CA ALA A 236 -1.57 -17.45 5.96
C ALA A 236 -3.11 -17.45 6.01
N GLN A 237 -3.73 -16.31 6.32
CA GLN A 237 -5.19 -16.15 6.27
C GLN A 237 -5.74 -16.33 4.85
N LEU A 238 -5.09 -15.73 3.86
CA LEU A 238 -5.49 -15.90 2.46
C LEU A 238 -5.35 -17.35 2.01
N ALA A 239 -4.20 -17.98 2.30
CA ALA A 239 -3.94 -19.38 1.98
C ALA A 239 -4.96 -20.31 2.63
N PHE A 240 -5.25 -20.12 3.92
CA PHE A 240 -6.24 -20.90 4.64
C PHE A 240 -7.64 -20.79 4.02
N GLY A 241 -8.07 -19.58 3.63
CA GLY A 241 -9.35 -19.38 2.95
C GLY A 241 -9.44 -20.13 1.62
N ILE A 242 -8.38 -20.08 0.82
CA ILE A 242 -8.31 -20.79 -0.46
C ILE A 242 -8.33 -22.32 -0.26
N LEU A 243 -7.54 -22.84 0.69
CA LEU A 243 -7.44 -24.27 0.97
C LEU A 243 -8.77 -24.86 1.44
N ILE A 244 -9.52 -24.17 2.31
CA ILE A 244 -10.85 -24.62 2.74
C ILE A 244 -11.82 -24.65 1.55
N ALA A 245 -11.78 -23.63 0.68
CA ALA A 245 -12.63 -23.59 -0.50
C ALA A 245 -12.38 -24.78 -1.44
N ALA A 246 -11.11 -25.12 -1.67
CA ALA A 246 -10.72 -26.28 -2.47
C ALA A 246 -11.19 -27.60 -1.84
N GLN A 247 -10.95 -27.80 -0.54
CA GLN A 247 -11.36 -29.01 0.18
C GLN A 247 -12.88 -29.24 0.16
N LEU A 248 -13.69 -28.18 0.27
CA LEU A 248 -15.14 -28.29 0.26
C LEU A 248 -15.72 -28.67 -1.11
N LEU A 249 -15.03 -28.33 -2.19
CA LEU A 249 -15.49 -28.58 -3.56
C LEU A 249 -14.94 -29.88 -4.15
N GLY A 250 -14.05 -30.59 -3.43
CA GLY A 250 -13.61 -31.94 -3.80
C GLY A 250 -12.73 -32.02 -5.06
N GLU A 251 -12.15 -30.91 -5.49
CA GLU A 251 -11.31 -30.84 -6.68
C GLU A 251 -9.83 -31.05 -6.33
N ASP A 252 -9.14 -31.90 -7.11
CA ASP A 252 -7.68 -32.01 -7.10
C ASP A 252 -7.08 -30.71 -7.66
N GLU A 253 -6.10 -30.14 -6.96
CA GLU A 253 -5.41 -28.86 -7.24
C GLU A 253 -4.88 -28.73 -8.70
N SER A 254 -4.73 -29.86 -9.39
CA SER A 254 -4.16 -30.00 -10.75
C SER A 254 -4.93 -29.33 -11.89
N ARG A 255 -6.19 -28.91 -11.69
CA ARG A 255 -7.00 -28.21 -12.73
C ARG A 255 -6.74 -26.71 -12.81
N LEU A 256 -5.86 -26.19 -11.95
CA LEU A 256 -5.50 -24.79 -11.89
C LEU A 256 -4.27 -24.50 -12.76
N SER A 257 -4.45 -24.34 -14.08
CA SER A 257 -3.34 -24.06 -14.98
C SER A 257 -2.83 -22.61 -14.86
N ALA A 258 -1.50 -22.47 -14.91
CA ALA A 258 -0.77 -21.21 -14.76
C ALA A 258 -0.42 -20.52 -16.10
N GLU A 259 -0.88 -21.04 -17.25
CA GLU A 259 -0.50 -20.47 -18.54
C GLU A 259 -1.09 -19.05 -18.76
N PRO A 260 -0.25 -18.03 -19.00
CA PRO A 260 -0.72 -16.68 -19.26
C PRO A 260 -1.51 -16.59 -20.58
N LEU A 261 -2.79 -16.27 -20.50
CA LEU A 261 -3.62 -16.01 -21.67
C LEU A 261 -3.86 -14.51 -21.86
N ASN A 262 -3.00 -13.83 -22.62
CA ASN A 262 -3.35 -12.51 -23.17
C ASN A 262 -4.21 -12.69 -24.43
N LYS A 263 -5.52 -12.50 -24.31
CA LYS A 263 -6.48 -12.62 -25.42
C LYS A 263 -6.94 -11.28 -26.00
N LEU A 264 -6.60 -10.15 -25.37
CA LEU A 264 -7.07 -8.81 -25.75
C LEU A 264 -6.02 -7.97 -26.49
N GLY A 265 -4.73 -8.34 -26.43
CA GLY A 265 -3.63 -7.69 -27.14
C GLY A 265 -2.74 -6.82 -26.25
N SER A 266 -1.69 -6.23 -26.85
CA SER A 266 -0.64 -5.49 -26.13
C SER A 266 -1.09 -4.13 -25.57
N TRP A 267 -2.23 -3.59 -26.02
CA TRP A 267 -2.80 -2.34 -25.52
C TRP A 267 -3.51 -2.50 -24.17
N ALA A 268 -3.97 -3.71 -23.84
CA ALA A 268 -4.84 -3.96 -22.70
C ALA A 268 -4.20 -3.61 -21.34
N PRO A 269 -2.92 -3.96 -21.07
CA PRO A 269 -2.27 -3.54 -19.82
C PRO A 269 -2.16 -2.01 -19.68
N TRP A 270 -1.93 -1.29 -20.79
CA TRP A 270 -1.86 0.18 -20.78
C TRP A 270 -3.22 0.82 -20.49
N LEU A 271 -4.31 0.27 -21.01
CA LEU A 271 -5.66 0.69 -20.61
C LEU A 271 -5.92 0.31 -19.13
N GLY A 272 -5.44 -0.85 -18.71
CA GLY A 272 -5.54 -1.34 -17.34
C GLY A 272 -5.00 -0.34 -16.32
N VAL A 273 -3.87 0.32 -16.60
CA VAL A 273 -3.32 1.38 -15.75
C VAL A 273 -4.29 2.57 -15.58
N ALA A 274 -4.99 2.98 -16.65
CA ALA A 274 -5.99 4.06 -16.57
C ALA A 274 -7.23 3.63 -15.78
N VAL A 275 -7.73 2.41 -16.02
CA VAL A 275 -8.89 1.85 -15.30
C VAL A 275 -8.55 1.65 -13.82
N TYR A 276 -7.34 1.17 -13.52
CA TYR A 276 -6.79 1.07 -12.18
C TYR A 276 -6.80 2.43 -11.46
N ALA A 277 -6.29 3.48 -12.13
CA ALA A 277 -6.25 4.82 -11.56
C ALA A 277 -7.66 5.37 -11.29
N LEU A 278 -8.62 5.11 -12.17
CA LEU A 278 -10.02 5.45 -11.94
C LEU A 278 -10.60 4.68 -10.74
N GLY A 279 -10.29 3.38 -10.62
CA GLY A 279 -10.62 2.57 -9.46
C GLY A 279 -10.07 3.15 -8.16
N VAL A 280 -8.81 3.58 -8.14
CA VAL A 280 -8.21 4.29 -6.99
C VAL A 280 -8.98 5.57 -6.66
N MET A 281 -9.36 6.37 -7.67
CA MET A 281 -10.13 7.59 -7.45
C MET A 281 -11.50 7.33 -6.81
N LEU A 282 -12.15 6.21 -7.15
CA LEU A 282 -13.47 5.83 -6.64
C LEU A 282 -13.38 5.10 -5.28
N PHE A 283 -12.44 4.19 -5.13
CA PHE A 283 -12.28 3.35 -3.94
C PHE A 283 -11.69 4.14 -2.77
N PHE A 284 -10.57 4.84 -3.00
CA PHE A 284 -9.83 5.56 -1.95
C PHE A 284 -10.23 7.04 -1.82
N ALA A 285 -11.08 7.53 -2.73
CA ALA A 285 -11.63 8.88 -2.74
C ALA A 285 -10.62 10.05 -2.51
N PRO A 286 -9.43 10.04 -3.13
CA PRO A 286 -8.51 11.17 -3.06
C PRO A 286 -9.10 12.44 -3.70
N PRO A 287 -8.51 13.62 -3.44
CA PRO A 287 -8.91 14.86 -4.11
C PRO A 287 -8.86 14.72 -5.64
N ARG A 288 -9.85 15.25 -6.36
CA ARG A 288 -9.93 15.15 -7.83
C ARG A 288 -8.70 15.69 -8.56
N SER A 289 -8.02 16.67 -7.98
CA SER A 289 -6.75 17.21 -8.48
C SER A 289 -5.60 16.20 -8.47
N PHE A 290 -5.77 15.04 -7.81
CA PHE A 290 -4.79 13.97 -7.73
C PHE A 290 -4.66 13.14 -9.01
N LEU A 291 -5.76 12.98 -9.77
CA LEU A 291 -5.82 12.10 -10.93
C LEU A 291 -4.67 12.28 -11.95
N PRO A 292 -4.31 13.49 -12.40
CA PRO A 292 -3.21 13.64 -13.36
C PRO A 292 -1.85 13.21 -12.78
N TRP A 293 -1.62 13.42 -11.48
CA TRP A 293 -0.40 13.00 -10.81
C TRP A 293 -0.35 11.49 -10.64
N LEU A 294 -1.48 10.89 -10.28
CA LEU A 294 -1.64 9.45 -10.17
C LEU A 294 -1.34 8.77 -11.50
N LEU A 295 -1.98 9.22 -12.60
CA LEU A 295 -1.74 8.67 -13.93
C LEU A 295 -0.27 8.81 -14.35
N ALA A 296 0.33 9.99 -14.17
CA ALA A 296 1.72 10.22 -14.53
C ALA A 296 2.68 9.28 -13.79
N VAL A 297 2.47 9.09 -12.49
CA VAL A 297 3.33 8.24 -11.66
C VAL A 297 3.10 6.76 -11.96
N CYS A 298 1.85 6.31 -12.10
CA CYS A 298 1.51 4.93 -12.43
C CYS A 298 2.02 4.53 -13.82
N TYR A 299 1.84 5.36 -14.85
CA TYR A 299 2.36 5.06 -16.19
C TYR A 299 3.89 5.05 -16.22
N ALA A 300 4.56 6.00 -15.55
CA ALA A 300 6.02 6.03 -15.49
C ALA A 300 6.57 4.76 -14.83
N ALA A 301 5.98 4.37 -13.68
CA ALA A 301 6.36 3.18 -12.95
C ALA A 301 6.09 1.89 -13.73
N PHE A 302 4.90 1.77 -14.34
CA PHE A 302 4.53 0.62 -15.16
C PHE A 302 5.42 0.47 -16.39
N THR A 303 5.69 1.56 -17.12
CA THR A 303 6.63 1.55 -18.25
C THR A 303 8.01 1.08 -17.82
N ALA A 304 8.49 1.58 -16.68
CA ALA A 304 9.81 1.20 -16.16
C ALA A 304 9.87 -0.27 -15.75
N GLN A 305 8.82 -0.80 -15.13
CA GLN A 305 8.72 -2.22 -14.81
C GLN A 305 8.67 -3.08 -16.08
N PHE A 306 7.89 -2.69 -17.08
CA PHE A 306 7.80 -3.38 -18.37
C PHE A 306 9.13 -3.41 -19.12
N LEU A 307 9.83 -2.27 -19.20
CA LEU A 307 11.15 -2.21 -19.81
C LEU A 307 12.22 -2.95 -18.99
N GLY A 308 12.09 -2.93 -17.66
CA GLY A 308 12.95 -3.68 -16.75
C GLY A 308 12.81 -5.19 -16.91
N ASP A 309 11.59 -5.68 -17.12
CA ASP A 309 11.32 -7.08 -17.44
C ASP A 309 12.01 -7.50 -18.73
N LEU A 310 11.90 -6.68 -19.79
CA LEU A 310 12.53 -6.95 -21.08
C LEU A 310 14.06 -6.93 -21.05
N ALA A 311 14.66 -6.04 -20.23
CA ALA A 311 16.10 -5.80 -20.24
C ALA A 311 16.88 -6.58 -19.17
N LEU A 312 16.30 -6.77 -17.98
CA LEU A 312 16.98 -7.30 -16.79
C LEU A 312 16.34 -8.61 -16.28
N GLY A 313 15.21 -9.02 -16.86
CA GLY A 313 14.43 -10.17 -16.45
C GLY A 313 13.42 -9.88 -15.33
N SER A 314 12.54 -10.85 -15.11
CA SER A 314 11.35 -10.73 -14.27
C SER A 314 11.64 -10.35 -12.81
N TYR A 315 12.71 -10.87 -12.22
CA TYR A 315 13.07 -10.58 -10.82
C TYR A 315 13.52 -9.12 -10.62
N ALA A 316 14.10 -8.48 -11.64
CA ALA A 316 14.59 -7.10 -11.57
C ALA A 316 13.57 -6.06 -12.07
N SER A 317 12.49 -6.50 -12.70
CA SER A 317 11.41 -5.62 -13.19
C SER A 317 10.80 -4.74 -12.08
N GLY A 318 10.54 -5.33 -10.90
CA GLY A 318 10.00 -4.63 -9.73
C GLY A 318 10.95 -3.56 -9.19
N PHE A 319 12.26 -3.81 -9.22
CA PHE A 319 13.29 -2.84 -8.85
C PHE A 319 13.25 -1.61 -9.78
N ALA A 320 13.19 -1.83 -11.10
CA ALA A 320 13.11 -0.73 -12.08
C ALA A 320 11.84 0.10 -11.89
N GLY A 321 10.69 -0.55 -11.72
CA GLY A 321 9.41 0.09 -11.42
C GLY A 321 9.46 0.92 -10.13
N GLY A 322 9.96 0.35 -9.04
CA GLY A 322 10.09 1.03 -7.74
C GLY A 322 11.04 2.23 -7.78
N LEU A 323 12.17 2.12 -8.48
CA LEU A 323 13.13 3.20 -8.63
C LEU A 323 12.50 4.41 -9.34
N VAL A 324 11.84 4.17 -10.48
CA VAL A 324 11.19 5.22 -11.26
C VAL A 324 9.98 5.79 -10.53
N LEU A 325 9.16 4.94 -9.89
CA LEU A 325 8.04 5.36 -9.05
C LEU A 325 8.47 6.40 -8.00
N THR A 326 9.48 6.05 -7.20
CA THR A 326 10.00 6.94 -6.16
C THR A 326 10.61 8.22 -6.76
N GLY A 327 11.45 8.08 -7.79
CA GLY A 327 12.09 9.22 -8.44
C GLY A 327 11.08 10.22 -9.01
N CYS A 328 10.09 9.71 -9.74
CA CYS A 328 8.99 10.50 -10.31
C CYS A 328 8.14 11.14 -9.21
N ALA A 329 7.74 10.41 -8.17
CA ALA A 329 6.94 10.95 -7.07
C ALA A 329 7.68 12.09 -6.34
N LEU A 330 8.97 11.91 -6.04
CA LEU A 330 9.79 12.95 -5.40
C LEU A 330 10.00 14.16 -6.30
N MET A 331 10.16 13.95 -7.61
CA MET A 331 10.28 15.03 -8.58
C MET A 331 8.99 15.83 -8.72
N LEU A 332 7.86 15.13 -8.89
CA LEU A 332 6.56 15.75 -9.07
C LEU A 332 6.09 16.46 -7.80
N SER A 333 6.39 15.93 -6.61
CA SER A 333 6.02 16.55 -5.32
C SER A 333 6.60 17.96 -5.10
N ARG A 334 7.56 18.39 -5.93
CA ARG A 334 8.09 19.76 -5.90
C ARG A 334 7.30 20.76 -6.71
N ARG A 335 6.41 20.30 -7.60
CA ARG A 335 5.65 21.21 -8.45
C ARG A 335 4.56 21.91 -7.63
N PRO A 336 4.23 23.18 -7.94
CA PRO A 336 3.11 23.87 -7.31
C PRO A 336 1.81 23.06 -7.47
N GLY A 337 1.07 22.90 -6.36
CA GLY A 337 -0.18 22.14 -6.35
C GLY A 337 -0.02 20.61 -6.38
N ALA A 338 1.21 20.08 -6.41
CA ALA A 338 1.43 18.65 -6.35
C ALA A 338 1.12 18.08 -4.95
N PRO A 339 0.56 16.87 -4.88
CA PRO A 339 0.35 16.18 -3.62
C PRO A 339 1.70 15.69 -3.04
N PRO A 340 1.74 15.35 -1.74
CA PRO A 340 2.95 14.84 -1.10
C PRO A 340 3.41 13.50 -1.67
N ALA A 341 4.73 13.27 -1.73
CA ALA A 341 5.32 12.12 -2.39
C ALA A 341 4.75 10.76 -1.93
N ILE A 342 4.54 10.58 -0.62
CA ILE A 342 3.98 9.34 -0.05
C ILE A 342 2.62 8.96 -0.66
N THR A 343 1.77 9.97 -0.90
CA THR A 343 0.41 9.76 -1.46
C THR A 343 0.45 9.34 -2.92
N MET A 344 1.55 9.63 -3.64
CA MET A 344 1.78 9.17 -5.01
C MET A 344 2.47 7.79 -5.05
N ILE A 345 3.36 7.51 -4.09
CA ILE A 345 4.10 6.25 -4.03
C ILE A 345 3.13 5.09 -3.73
N LEU A 346 2.20 5.26 -2.79
CA LEU A 346 1.37 4.15 -2.32
C LEU A 346 0.48 3.52 -3.42
N PRO A 347 -0.26 4.29 -4.24
CA PRO A 347 -0.99 3.70 -5.38
C PRO A 347 -0.09 3.13 -6.46
N GLY A 348 1.01 3.81 -6.81
CA GLY A 348 1.96 3.25 -7.77
C GLY A 348 2.50 1.91 -7.29
N PHE A 349 2.80 1.80 -6.01
CA PHE A 349 3.26 0.57 -5.37
C PHE A 349 2.25 -0.58 -5.48
N TRP A 350 0.96 -0.31 -5.17
CA TRP A 350 -0.09 -1.32 -5.30
C TRP A 350 -0.32 -1.79 -6.74
N LEU A 351 0.04 -0.99 -7.74
CA LEU A 351 0.03 -1.40 -9.15
C LEU A 351 1.22 -2.32 -9.47
N LEU A 352 2.41 -1.99 -8.98
CA LEU A 352 3.64 -2.72 -9.30
C LEU A 352 3.70 -4.11 -8.67
N VAL A 353 3.23 -4.25 -7.42
CA VAL A 353 3.40 -5.49 -6.64
C VAL A 353 2.65 -6.69 -7.24
N PRO A 354 1.34 -6.62 -7.52
CA PRO A 354 0.65 -7.69 -8.23
C PRO A 354 1.21 -7.90 -9.63
N GLY A 355 1.65 -6.82 -10.30
CA GLY A 355 2.25 -6.86 -11.64
C GLY A 355 3.63 -7.49 -11.72
N SER A 356 4.24 -7.78 -10.57
CA SER A 356 5.53 -8.45 -10.48
C SER A 356 5.31 -9.95 -10.32
N MET A 357 6.12 -10.77 -11.00
CA MET A 357 6.00 -12.25 -11.02
C MET A 357 5.94 -12.89 -9.62
N GLY A 358 6.37 -12.18 -8.57
CA GLY A 358 6.26 -12.65 -7.20
C GLY A 358 4.88 -13.14 -6.79
N LEU A 359 3.83 -12.36 -7.07
CA LEU A 359 2.49 -12.72 -6.60
C LEU A 359 1.77 -13.76 -7.45
N ILE A 360 2.18 -13.85 -8.70
CA ILE A 360 1.88 -14.97 -9.58
C ILE A 360 2.47 -16.25 -8.98
N GLY A 361 3.71 -16.21 -8.49
CA GLY A 361 4.33 -17.30 -7.73
C GLY A 361 3.54 -17.71 -6.48
N PHE A 362 3.00 -16.75 -5.69
CA PHE A 362 2.14 -17.09 -4.54
C PHE A 362 0.85 -17.81 -4.96
N ALA A 363 0.26 -17.42 -6.09
CA ALA A 363 -0.90 -18.12 -6.63
C ALA A 363 -0.51 -19.53 -7.11
N GLU A 364 0.65 -19.68 -7.76
CA GLU A 364 1.23 -20.94 -8.25
C GLU A 364 1.66 -21.92 -7.14
N LEU A 365 1.94 -21.42 -5.93
CA LEU A 365 2.22 -22.24 -4.73
C LEU A 365 1.17 -23.33 -4.48
N PHE A 366 -0.05 -23.09 -4.96
CA PHE A 366 -1.21 -23.92 -4.73
C PHE A 366 -1.74 -24.61 -6.02
N GLY A 367 -1.00 -24.54 -7.14
CA GLY A 367 -1.45 -25.07 -8.44
C GLY A 367 -0.55 -26.13 -9.08
N ALA A 368 0.78 -26.03 -8.98
CA ALA A 368 1.72 -27.05 -9.48
C ALA A 368 3.15 -26.70 -9.02
N ASP A 369 3.88 -27.66 -8.45
CA ASP A 369 5.32 -27.57 -8.11
C ASP A 369 5.72 -26.51 -7.05
N GLY A 370 5.17 -26.69 -5.84
CA GLY A 370 5.25 -25.76 -4.69
C GLY A 370 6.58 -25.57 -3.95
N ASP A 371 7.75 -25.91 -4.52
CA ASP A 371 9.03 -25.80 -3.77
C ASP A 371 9.77 -24.45 -3.95
N SER A 372 9.38 -23.61 -4.92
CA SER A 372 10.06 -22.33 -5.22
C SER A 372 9.19 -21.06 -5.21
N ALA A 373 7.86 -21.22 -5.15
CA ALA A 373 6.86 -20.17 -5.30
C ALA A 373 6.85 -19.09 -4.19
N LEU A 374 7.01 -19.51 -2.93
CA LEU A 374 7.15 -18.57 -1.80
C LEU A 374 8.41 -17.72 -1.91
N GLY A 375 9.51 -18.33 -2.34
CA GLY A 375 10.79 -17.65 -2.57
C GLY A 375 10.67 -16.56 -3.64
N VAL A 376 10.01 -16.88 -4.76
CA VAL A 376 9.79 -15.93 -5.87
C VAL A 376 8.93 -14.74 -5.43
N THR A 377 7.86 -14.99 -4.66
CA THR A 377 7.01 -13.94 -4.08
C THR A 377 7.82 -12.97 -3.22
N PHE A 378 8.61 -13.53 -2.31
CA PHE A 378 9.41 -12.77 -1.37
C PHE A 378 10.50 -11.96 -2.07
N ILE A 379 11.19 -12.56 -3.04
CA ILE A 379 12.23 -11.91 -3.85
C ILE A 379 11.64 -10.72 -4.63
N SER A 380 10.45 -10.87 -5.21
CA SER A 380 9.82 -9.79 -5.97
C SER A 380 9.45 -8.59 -5.10
N MET A 381 8.89 -8.84 -3.90
CA MET A 381 8.57 -7.78 -2.95
C MET A 381 9.83 -7.08 -2.44
N ILE A 382 10.90 -7.84 -2.17
CA ILE A 382 12.23 -7.28 -1.84
C ILE A 382 12.75 -6.42 -3.00
N SER A 383 12.63 -6.90 -4.25
CA SER A 383 13.06 -6.18 -5.45
C SER A 383 12.40 -4.80 -5.56
N VAL A 384 11.08 -4.73 -5.40
CA VAL A 384 10.33 -3.46 -5.37
C VAL A 384 10.80 -2.57 -4.22
N ALA A 385 10.95 -3.13 -3.01
CA ALA A 385 11.41 -2.39 -1.83
C ALA A 385 12.80 -1.77 -2.04
N LEU A 386 13.74 -2.56 -2.57
CA LEU A 386 15.08 -2.08 -2.91
C LEU A 386 15.04 -1.04 -4.02
N GLY A 387 14.15 -1.18 -5.01
CA GLY A 387 13.92 -0.18 -6.05
C GLY A 387 13.47 1.15 -5.47
N LEU A 388 12.46 1.12 -4.57
CA LEU A 388 11.98 2.32 -3.89
C LEU A 388 13.08 3.00 -3.06
N GLN A 389 13.90 2.23 -2.34
CA GLN A 389 15.05 2.76 -1.59
C GLN A 389 16.13 3.35 -2.49
N ALA A 390 16.48 2.64 -3.56
CA ALA A 390 17.48 3.10 -4.53
C ALA A 390 17.03 4.44 -5.15
N GLY A 391 15.75 4.57 -5.50
CA GLY A 391 15.17 5.82 -5.96
C GLY A 391 15.32 6.97 -4.96
N LEU A 392 15.10 6.71 -3.67
CA LEU A 392 15.27 7.70 -2.59
C LEU A 392 16.74 8.13 -2.46
N VAL A 393 17.67 7.17 -2.44
CA VAL A 393 19.11 7.42 -2.28
C VAL A 393 19.66 8.18 -3.48
N LEU A 394 19.37 7.72 -4.70
CA LEU A 394 19.79 8.35 -5.94
C LEU A 394 19.30 9.81 -6.00
N TRP A 395 18.06 10.05 -5.59
CA TRP A 395 17.52 11.38 -5.49
C TRP A 395 18.29 12.28 -4.51
N GLN A 396 18.64 11.76 -3.33
CA GLN A 396 19.43 12.51 -2.36
C GLN A 396 20.83 12.85 -2.89
N LEU A 397 21.48 11.91 -3.58
CA LEU A 397 22.79 12.12 -4.20
C LEU A 397 22.73 13.20 -5.29
N LEU A 398 21.75 13.11 -6.19
CA LEU A 398 21.54 14.11 -7.24
C LEU A 398 21.31 15.52 -6.67
N ARG A 399 20.59 15.63 -5.55
CA ARG A 399 20.41 16.92 -4.86
C ARG A 399 21.70 17.45 -4.26
N ARG A 400 22.51 16.58 -3.63
CA ARG A 400 23.80 16.98 -3.06
C ARG A 400 24.76 17.45 -4.15
N ALA A 401 24.78 16.77 -5.30
CA ALA A 401 25.57 17.17 -6.46
C ALA A 401 25.15 18.55 -7.00
N ARG A 402 23.84 18.79 -7.20
CA ARG A 402 23.33 20.09 -7.67
C ARG A 402 23.62 21.25 -6.72
N ARG A 403 23.62 21.00 -5.40
CA ARG A 403 23.98 22.01 -4.38
C ARG A 403 25.48 22.31 -4.28
N ARG A 404 26.34 21.46 -4.83
CA ARG A 404 27.79 21.69 -4.90
C ARG A 404 28.20 22.39 -6.20
N ALA A 405 27.35 22.31 -7.23
CA ALA A 405 27.61 22.84 -8.56
C ALA A 405 27.04 24.25 -8.80
N GLY A 406 26.22 24.77 -7.89
CA GLY A 406 25.72 26.14 -7.87
C GLY A 406 25.84 26.68 -6.46
#